data_AF-A0A938X031-F1
#
_entry.id   AF-A0A938X031-F1
#
_cell.length_a   1.000
_cell.length_b   1.000
_cell.length_c   1.000
_cell.angle_alpha   90.00
_cell.angle_beta   90.00
_cell.angle_gamma   90.00
#
_symmetry.space_group_name_H-M   'P 1'
#
loop_
_entity.id
_entity.type
_entity.pdbx_description
1 polymer ?
#
loop_
_entity_poly.entity_id
_entity_poly.type
_entity_poly.pdbx_seq_one_letter_code
_entity_poly.pdbx_strand_id
1 'polypeptide(L)'
;SHDVEYTVCALVTVPYQISFRASLMYGMDAIMGTEQLKADSGEELYSLFYMFDTPDREAEEAAEHFLAELTKGETSPLMYESKALVRQDFQGFRQMFLLLGGALCAIVGVVGILNFFNAILTGILVRKREFAMLQAVGMTGKQLKKMLVTEGLLYAGATVLLSLVLVFLLEPLVGGMLEDMFWFFAYHFDVTALWAAAPVFLLLGVVLPLGVYRGIARMTIVERLREVE
;
A
#
# COMPACT_ATOMS: atom_id res chain seq x y z
N SER A 1 34.81 -19.74 38.90
CA SER A 1 33.52 -20.42 38.66
C SER A 1 33.61 -21.81 39.23
N HIS A 2 32.52 -22.33 39.77
CA HIS A 2 32.36 -23.73 40.13
C HIS A 2 31.14 -24.26 39.38
N ASP A 3 31.15 -25.55 39.06
CA ASP A 3 30.03 -26.17 38.34
C ASP A 3 28.89 -26.47 39.32
N VAL A 4 27.67 -26.09 38.94
CA VAL A 4 26.45 -26.32 39.70
C VAL A 4 25.49 -27.15 38.85
N GLU A 5 25.03 -28.27 39.38
CA GLU A 5 24.02 -29.10 38.73
C GLU A 5 22.61 -28.63 39.12
N TYR A 6 21.78 -28.33 38.12
CA TYR A 6 20.39 -27.95 38.30
C TYR A 6 19.45 -29.04 37.79
N THR A 7 18.37 -29.31 38.52
CA THR A 7 17.27 -30.15 38.04
C THR A 7 16.22 -29.28 37.36
N VAL A 8 15.85 -29.63 36.12
CA VAL A 8 14.78 -28.92 35.40
C VAL A 8 13.42 -29.26 36.01
N CYS A 9 12.80 -28.30 36.68
CA CYS A 9 11.50 -28.48 37.32
C CYS A 9 10.32 -28.35 36.35
N ALA A 10 10.41 -27.47 35.35
CA ALA A 10 9.38 -27.20 34.37
C ALA A 10 9.95 -26.56 33.11
N LEU A 11 9.25 -26.72 31.98
CA LEU A 11 9.46 -25.94 30.76
C LEU A 11 8.38 -24.85 30.69
N VAL A 12 8.81 -23.61 30.49
CA VAL A 12 7.91 -22.45 30.45
C VAL A 12 8.14 -21.67 29.15
N THR A 13 7.06 -21.16 28.57
CA THR A 13 7.11 -20.25 27.43
C THR A 13 6.96 -18.83 27.92
N VAL A 14 8.01 -18.02 27.77
CA VAL A 14 8.00 -16.60 28.12
C VAL A 14 7.55 -15.81 26.89
N PRO A 15 6.49 -14.98 26.98
CA PRO A 15 6.09 -14.10 25.89
C PRO A 15 7.25 -13.23 25.39
N TYR A 16 7.34 -13.04 24.08
CA TYR A 16 8.42 -12.26 23.46
C TYR A 16 8.55 -10.84 24.03
N GLN A 17 7.42 -10.24 24.43
CA GLN A 17 7.36 -8.89 24.97
C GLN A 17 8.12 -8.75 26.29
N ILE A 18 8.17 -9.83 27.07
CA ILE A 18 8.77 -9.86 28.42
C ILE A 18 10.06 -10.69 28.48
N SER A 19 10.50 -11.24 27.35
CA SER A 19 11.74 -12.00 27.26
C SER A 19 12.95 -11.09 27.03
N PHE A 20 14.16 -11.62 27.20
CA PHE A 20 15.40 -10.87 27.01
C PHE A 20 15.67 -10.50 25.54
N ARG A 21 14.86 -11.00 24.58
CA ARG A 21 14.88 -10.82 23.11
C ARG A 21 16.22 -11.02 22.39
N ALA A 22 17.31 -11.19 23.13
CA ALA A 22 18.65 -11.54 22.70
C ALA A 22 19.10 -12.77 23.48
N SER A 23 19.46 -13.83 22.78
CA SER A 23 20.09 -15.02 23.36
C SER A 23 21.52 -15.14 22.85
N LEU A 24 22.43 -15.57 23.72
CA LEU A 24 23.82 -15.86 23.34
C LEU A 24 23.83 -17.08 22.42
N MET A 25 24.66 -17.07 21.38
CA MET A 25 24.67 -18.07 20.29
C MET A 25 24.84 -19.53 20.75
N TYR A 26 25.27 -19.75 22.00
CA TYR A 26 25.45 -21.06 22.64
C TYR A 26 24.93 -21.11 24.09
N GLY A 27 24.00 -20.22 24.46
CA GLY A 27 23.42 -20.13 25.79
C GLY A 27 22.14 -20.96 25.94
N MET A 28 21.81 -21.33 27.18
CA MET A 28 20.49 -21.82 27.55
C MET A 28 19.80 -20.74 28.39
N ASP A 29 18.57 -20.39 28.01
CA ASP A 29 17.74 -19.46 28.79
C ASP A 29 17.07 -20.24 29.93
N ALA A 30 17.25 -19.78 31.18
CA ALA A 30 16.67 -20.42 32.36
C ALA A 30 16.06 -19.35 33.28
N ILE A 31 14.99 -19.74 33.97
CA ILE A 31 14.38 -18.93 35.03
C ILE A 31 14.75 -19.56 36.37
N MET A 32 15.38 -18.78 37.24
CA MET A 32 15.71 -19.24 38.60
C MET A 32 15.43 -18.15 39.64
N GLY A 33 15.32 -18.57 40.90
CA GLY A 33 15.14 -17.65 42.01
C GLY A 33 16.38 -16.77 42.22
N THR A 34 16.15 -15.48 42.51
CA THR A 34 17.22 -14.48 42.67
C THR A 34 18.17 -14.80 43.82
N GLU A 35 17.66 -15.32 44.93
CA GLU A 35 18.48 -15.71 46.10
C GLU A 35 19.46 -16.84 45.74
N GLN A 36 18.98 -17.85 45.01
CA GLN A 36 19.80 -18.98 44.59
C GLN A 36 20.85 -18.54 43.56
N LEU A 37 20.46 -17.75 42.56
CA LEU A 37 21.42 -17.21 41.58
C LEU A 37 22.52 -16.37 42.25
N LYS A 38 22.16 -15.58 43.26
CA LYS A 38 23.12 -14.76 44.02
C LYS A 38 24.10 -15.65 44.80
N ALA A 39 23.61 -16.67 45.48
CA ALA A 39 24.43 -17.63 46.22
C ALA A 39 25.39 -18.40 45.29
N ASP A 40 24.90 -18.85 44.13
CA ASP A 40 25.65 -19.70 43.20
C ASP A 40 26.66 -18.88 42.36
N SER A 41 26.31 -17.65 41.98
CA SER A 41 27.22 -16.76 41.23
C SER A 41 28.30 -16.12 42.10
N GLY A 42 28.03 -15.90 43.39
CA GLY A 42 28.92 -15.17 44.30
C GLY A 42 29.02 -13.67 44.02
N GLU A 43 28.17 -13.14 43.14
CA GLU A 43 28.16 -11.75 42.68
C GLU A 43 26.87 -11.04 43.07
N GLU A 44 26.90 -9.70 43.09
CA GLU A 44 25.66 -8.93 43.20
C GLU A 44 24.86 -8.97 41.90
N LEU A 45 23.55 -9.19 42.04
CA LEU A 45 22.63 -9.19 40.92
C LEU A 45 22.15 -7.77 40.63
N TYR A 46 22.17 -7.40 39.35
CA TYR A 46 21.67 -6.12 38.87
C TYR A 46 20.47 -6.34 37.96
N SER A 47 19.39 -5.58 38.15
CA SER A 47 18.21 -5.63 37.28
C SER A 47 18.53 -4.98 35.94
N LEU A 48 18.60 -5.80 34.89
CA LEU A 48 18.85 -5.34 33.51
C LEU A 48 17.57 -4.90 32.79
N PHE A 49 16.40 -5.27 33.31
CA PHE A 49 15.12 -5.06 32.65
C PHE A 49 14.03 -4.79 33.67
N TYR A 50 13.21 -3.76 33.43
CA TYR A 50 12.07 -3.40 34.26
C TYR A 50 10.84 -3.19 33.38
N MET A 51 9.70 -3.73 33.83
CA MET A 51 8.42 -3.65 33.14
C MET A 51 7.33 -3.29 34.14
N PHE A 52 6.39 -2.47 33.70
CA PHE A 52 5.20 -2.14 34.46
C PHE A 52 4.06 -1.84 33.48
N ASP A 53 2.84 -2.12 33.93
CA ASP A 53 1.64 -1.74 33.20
C ASP A 53 1.15 -0.37 33.66
N THR A 54 0.63 0.41 32.71
CA THR A 54 -0.07 1.65 32.98
C THR A 54 -1.59 1.38 32.98
N PRO A 55 -2.31 1.81 34.04
CA PRO A 55 -3.73 1.46 34.20
C PRO A 55 -4.65 2.20 33.22
N ASP A 56 -4.27 3.41 32.80
CA ASP A 56 -5.03 4.25 31.89
C ASP A 56 -4.11 5.09 31.00
N ARG A 57 -4.72 5.90 30.13
CA ARG A 57 -4.01 6.71 29.14
C ARG A 57 -3.29 7.91 29.75
N GLU A 58 -3.77 8.44 30.86
CA GLU A 58 -3.12 9.55 31.57
C GLU A 58 -1.84 9.06 32.26
N ALA A 59 -1.90 7.89 32.90
CA ALA A 59 -0.74 7.21 33.44
C ALA A 59 0.25 6.78 32.34
N GLU A 60 -0.23 6.39 31.16
CA GLU A 60 0.62 6.12 29.99
C GLU A 60 1.40 7.37 29.55
N GLU A 61 0.74 8.52 29.43
CA GLU A 61 1.38 9.78 29.05
C GLU A 61 2.38 10.27 30.11
N ALA A 62 2.04 10.14 31.39
CA ALA A 62 2.94 10.48 32.49
C ALA A 62 4.18 9.58 32.52
N ALA A 63 4.00 8.26 32.32
CA ALA A 63 5.09 7.30 32.22
C ALA A 63 5.98 7.58 31.01
N GLU A 64 5.39 7.91 29.85
CA GLU A 64 6.13 8.26 28.65
C GLU A 64 7.01 9.49 28.87
N HIS A 65 6.47 10.55 29.48
CA HIS A 65 7.25 11.75 29.80
C HIS A 65 8.40 11.43 30.77
N PHE A 66 8.12 10.67 31.83
CA PHE A 66 9.13 10.28 32.81
C PHE A 66 10.24 9.43 32.17
N LEU A 67 9.89 8.42 31.38
CA LEU A 67 10.86 7.54 30.71
C LEU A 67 11.68 8.32 29.67
N ALA A 68 11.03 9.16 28.87
CA ALA A 68 11.71 10.00 27.89
C ALA A 68 12.73 10.94 28.55
N GLU A 69 12.39 11.52 29.70
CA GLU A 69 13.29 12.37 30.49
C GLU A 69 14.43 11.55 31.14
N LEU A 70 14.12 10.38 31.70
CA LEU A 70 15.11 9.49 32.32
C LEU A 70 16.17 9.02 31.32
N THR A 71 15.77 8.74 30.08
CA THR A 71 16.68 8.33 29.00
C THR A 71 17.25 9.50 28.21
N LYS A 72 16.98 10.75 28.62
CA LYS A 72 17.42 11.95 27.90
C LYS A 72 18.89 12.23 28.16
N GLY A 73 19.75 11.91 27.19
CA GLY A 73 21.17 12.30 27.20
C GLY A 73 22.04 11.30 26.44
N GLU A 74 23.06 11.80 25.71
CA GLU A 74 23.97 10.97 24.91
C GLU A 74 24.76 9.93 25.74
N THR A 75 24.82 10.10 27.06
CA THR A 75 25.52 9.21 28.00
C THR A 75 24.59 8.33 28.83
N SER A 76 23.28 8.39 28.64
CA SER A 76 22.35 7.50 29.34
C SER A 76 22.53 6.05 28.85
N PRO A 77 22.89 5.09 29.72
CA PRO A 77 22.96 3.68 29.34
C PRO A 77 21.56 3.03 29.24
N LEU A 78 20.51 3.77 29.61
CA LEU A 78 19.15 3.27 29.67
C LEU A 78 18.41 3.55 28.36
N MET A 79 17.69 2.54 27.90
CA MET A 79 16.72 2.61 26.80
C MET A 79 15.35 2.20 27.33
N TYR A 80 14.30 2.69 26.70
CA TYR A 80 12.94 2.27 27.02
C TYR A 80 12.16 1.94 25.74
N GLU A 81 11.19 1.06 25.89
CA GLU A 81 10.19 0.77 24.87
C GLU A 81 8.82 0.97 25.52
N SER A 82 7.89 1.57 24.79
CA SER A 82 6.54 1.83 25.28
C SER A 82 5.50 1.53 24.22
N LYS A 83 4.25 1.36 24.65
CA LYS A 83 3.11 1.24 23.72
C LYS A 83 2.96 2.51 22.87
N ALA A 84 3.37 3.68 23.36
CA ALA A 84 3.33 4.92 22.60
C ALA A 84 4.33 4.89 21.43
N LEU A 85 5.58 4.50 21.67
CA LEU A 85 6.60 4.36 20.62
C LEU A 85 6.19 3.33 19.56
N VAL A 86 5.72 2.15 19.96
CA VAL A 86 5.26 1.13 19.01
C VAL A 86 4.08 1.63 18.15
N ARG A 87 3.15 2.40 18.74
CA ARG A 87 2.06 3.03 17.98
C ARG A 87 2.59 4.08 17.01
N GLN A 88 3.59 4.87 17.39
CA GLN A 88 4.22 5.87 16.53
C GLN A 88 4.94 5.21 15.35
N ASP A 89 5.71 4.16 15.58
CA ASP A 89 6.40 3.42 14.52
C ASP A 89 5.39 2.80 13.54
N PHE A 90 4.32 2.21 14.05
CA PHE A 90 3.24 1.67 13.21
C PHE A 90 2.54 2.76 12.39
N GLN A 91 2.31 3.94 12.97
CA GLN A 91 1.78 5.10 12.24
C GLN A 91 2.74 5.56 11.14
N GLY A 92 4.04 5.64 11.42
CA GLY A 92 5.08 5.98 10.44
C GLY A 92 5.11 4.97 9.28
N PHE A 93 5.06 3.68 9.60
CA PHE A 93 4.98 2.60 8.62
C PHE A 93 3.72 2.73 7.74
N ARG A 94 2.54 2.92 8.34
CA ARG A 94 1.29 3.15 7.60
C ARG A 94 1.38 4.39 6.71
N GLN A 95 1.95 5.48 7.21
CA GLN A 95 2.11 6.72 6.46
C GLN A 95 3.03 6.55 5.26
N MET A 96 4.09 5.75 5.39
CA MET A 96 4.98 5.39 4.28
C MET A 96 4.22 4.70 3.15
N PHE A 97 3.37 3.70 3.45
CA PHE A 97 2.54 3.05 2.43
C PHE A 97 1.54 4.00 1.78
N LEU A 98 0.89 4.88 2.57
CA LEU A 98 -0.05 5.85 2.02
C LEU A 98 0.64 6.84 1.08
N LEU A 99 1.82 7.35 1.44
CA LEU A 99 2.55 8.32 0.63
C LEU A 99 3.18 7.67 -0.60
N LEU A 100 3.97 6.60 -0.42
CA LEU A 100 4.68 5.96 -1.53
C LEU A 100 3.71 5.20 -2.43
N GLY A 101 2.83 4.39 -1.86
CA GLY A 101 1.79 3.67 -2.60
C GLY A 101 0.85 4.64 -3.31
N GLY A 102 0.36 5.67 -2.61
CA GLY A 102 -0.51 6.69 -3.20
C GLY A 102 0.16 7.46 -4.34
N ALA A 103 1.42 7.87 -4.19
CA ALA A 103 2.17 8.55 -5.24
C ALA A 103 2.39 7.66 -6.47
N LEU A 104 2.76 6.39 -6.28
CA LEU A 104 2.92 5.43 -7.37
C LEU A 104 1.59 5.17 -8.08
N CYS A 105 0.50 4.96 -7.33
CA CYS A 105 -0.84 4.82 -7.89
C CYS A 105 -1.27 6.05 -8.70
N ALA A 106 -0.96 7.26 -8.22
CA ALA A 106 -1.26 8.49 -8.96
C ALA A 106 -0.48 8.57 -10.28
N ILE A 107 0.83 8.26 -10.28
CA ILE A 107 1.65 8.25 -11.49
C ILE A 107 1.13 7.22 -12.49
N VAL A 108 0.91 5.97 -12.06
CA VAL A 108 0.39 4.91 -12.92
C VAL A 108 -1.02 5.24 -13.42
N GLY A 109 -1.86 5.85 -12.59
CA GLY A 109 -3.18 6.33 -12.98
C GLY A 109 -3.12 7.37 -14.09
N VAL A 110 -2.25 8.38 -13.97
CA VAL A 110 -2.03 9.40 -15.01
C VAL A 110 -1.51 8.77 -16.29
N VAL A 111 -0.51 7.89 -16.21
CA VAL A 111 0.02 7.15 -17.36
C VAL A 111 -1.07 6.31 -18.03
N GLY A 112 -1.94 5.66 -17.25
CA GLY A 112 -3.09 4.90 -17.76
C GLY A 112 -4.09 5.77 -18.52
N ILE A 113 -4.43 6.95 -17.98
CA ILE A 113 -5.31 7.92 -18.66
C ILE A 113 -4.68 8.41 -19.97
N LEU A 114 -3.39 8.74 -19.96
CA LEU A 114 -2.67 9.18 -21.16
C LEU A 114 -2.62 8.07 -22.22
N ASN A 115 -2.40 6.83 -21.81
CA ASN A 115 -2.40 5.69 -22.72
C ASN A 115 -3.79 5.48 -23.34
N PHE A 116 -4.85 5.58 -22.54
CA PHE A 116 -6.22 5.49 -23.03
C PHE A 116 -6.54 6.62 -24.02
N PHE A 117 -6.09 7.84 -23.72
CA PHE A 117 -6.22 8.99 -24.63
C PHE A 117 -5.52 8.72 -25.97
N ASN A 118 -4.26 8.30 -25.92
CA ASN A 118 -3.45 8.04 -27.11
C ASN A 118 -4.02 6.89 -27.95
N ALA A 119 -4.54 5.84 -27.32
CA ALA A 119 -5.16 4.72 -28.02
C ALA A 119 -6.41 5.16 -28.81
N ILE A 120 -7.33 5.91 -28.18
CA ILE A 120 -8.55 6.39 -28.86
C ILE A 120 -8.18 7.39 -29.95
N LEU A 121 -7.34 8.39 -29.65
CA LEU A 121 -6.97 9.43 -30.59
C LEU A 121 -6.31 8.84 -31.84
N THR A 122 -5.34 7.95 -31.64
CA THR A 122 -4.63 7.28 -32.73
C THR A 122 -5.58 6.41 -33.55
N GLY A 123 -6.46 5.64 -32.90
CA GLY A 123 -7.46 4.81 -33.58
C GLY A 123 -8.38 5.63 -34.49
N ILE A 124 -8.76 6.84 -34.08
CA ILE A 124 -9.55 7.76 -34.90
C ILE A 124 -8.74 8.36 -36.05
N LEU A 125 -7.51 8.83 -35.77
CA LEU A 125 -6.65 9.49 -36.75
C LEU A 125 -6.28 8.57 -37.91
N VAL A 126 -5.92 7.31 -37.61
CA VAL A 126 -5.54 6.32 -38.63
C VAL A 126 -6.72 6.01 -39.57
N ARG A 127 -7.96 6.00 -39.06
CA ARG A 127 -9.18 5.70 -39.84
C ARG A 127 -9.89 6.95 -40.39
N LYS A 128 -9.26 8.13 -40.30
CA LYS A 128 -9.83 9.42 -40.77
C LYS A 128 -10.29 9.36 -42.24
N ARG A 129 -9.52 8.69 -43.12
CA ARG A 129 -9.86 8.53 -44.55
C ARG A 129 -11.06 7.63 -44.77
N GLU A 130 -11.16 6.53 -44.02
CA GLU A 130 -12.31 5.61 -44.08
C GLU A 130 -13.61 6.32 -43.64
N PHE A 131 -13.54 7.12 -42.57
CA PHE A 131 -14.69 7.90 -42.11
C PHE A 131 -15.16 8.95 -43.13
N ALA A 132 -14.22 9.59 -43.83
CA ALA A 132 -14.56 10.54 -44.91
C ALA A 132 -15.23 9.84 -46.10
N MET A 133 -14.73 8.65 -46.48
CA MET A 133 -15.33 7.83 -47.53
C MET A 133 -16.75 7.37 -47.14
N LEU A 134 -16.96 6.90 -45.91
CA LEU A 134 -18.28 6.50 -45.42
C LEU A 134 -19.28 7.69 -45.41
N GLN A 135 -18.82 8.90 -45.08
CA GLN A 135 -19.65 10.10 -45.18
C GLN A 135 -20.01 10.44 -46.63
N ALA A 136 -19.09 10.25 -47.59
CA ALA A 136 -19.36 10.48 -49.01
C ALA A 136 -20.40 9.50 -49.59
N VAL A 137 -20.46 8.26 -49.07
CA VAL A 137 -21.47 7.25 -49.45
C VAL A 137 -22.84 7.53 -48.78
N GLY A 138 -22.91 8.47 -47.83
CA GLY A 138 -24.17 8.93 -47.22
C GLY A 138 -24.27 8.72 -45.71
N MET A 139 -23.21 8.28 -45.02
CA MET A 139 -23.22 8.17 -43.56
C MET A 139 -23.34 9.56 -42.91
N THR A 140 -24.34 9.75 -42.06
CA THR A 140 -24.55 11.02 -41.35
C THR A 140 -23.53 11.23 -40.24
N GLY A 141 -23.22 12.48 -39.91
CA GLY A 141 -22.34 12.82 -38.79
C GLY A 141 -22.82 12.28 -37.43
N LYS A 142 -24.14 12.16 -37.24
CA LYS A 142 -24.74 11.55 -36.04
C LYS A 142 -24.43 10.05 -35.95
N GLN A 143 -24.44 9.33 -37.07
CA GLN A 143 -24.08 7.91 -37.12
C GLN A 143 -22.59 7.71 -36.82
N LEU A 144 -21.69 8.53 -37.39
CA LEU A 144 -20.26 8.47 -37.06
C LEU A 144 -20.00 8.74 -35.58
N LYS A 145 -20.62 9.79 -35.03
CA LYS A 145 -20.51 10.12 -33.60
C LYS A 145 -20.95 8.96 -32.72
N LYS A 146 -22.08 8.31 -33.04
CA LYS A 146 -22.58 7.15 -32.28
C LYS A 146 -21.59 5.98 -32.35
N MET A 147 -21.07 5.66 -33.53
CA MET A 147 -20.07 4.61 -33.70
C MET A 147 -18.83 4.85 -32.84
N LEU A 148 -18.26 6.06 -32.92
CA LEU A 148 -17.06 6.46 -32.18
C LEU A 148 -17.25 6.41 -30.66
N VAL A 149 -18.42 6.84 -30.17
CA VAL A 149 -18.76 6.74 -28.74
C VAL A 149 -18.93 5.28 -28.32
N THR A 150 -19.57 4.45 -29.13
CA THR A 150 -19.71 3.02 -28.83
C THR A 150 -18.35 2.34 -28.77
N GLU A 151 -17.44 2.65 -29.69
CA GLU A 151 -16.07 2.11 -29.68
C GLU A 151 -15.32 2.53 -28.41
N GLY A 152 -15.36 3.81 -28.04
CA GLY A 152 -14.73 4.31 -26.81
C GLY A 152 -15.31 3.68 -25.54
N LEU A 153 -16.64 3.47 -25.49
CA LEU A 153 -17.30 2.77 -24.39
C LEU A 153 -16.97 1.28 -24.33
N LEU A 154 -16.82 0.62 -25.48
CA LEU A 154 -16.39 -0.79 -25.54
C LEU A 154 -14.96 -0.95 -25.01
N TYR A 155 -14.05 -0.06 -25.40
CA TYR A 155 -12.69 -0.04 -24.84
C TYR A 155 -12.71 0.21 -23.33
N ALA A 156 -13.41 1.24 -22.86
CA ALA A 156 -13.51 1.56 -21.43
C ALA A 156 -14.13 0.39 -20.62
N GLY A 157 -15.22 -0.20 -21.12
CA GLY A 157 -15.89 -1.33 -20.49
C GLY A 157 -15.01 -2.58 -20.45
N ALA A 158 -14.32 -2.89 -21.55
CA ALA A 158 -13.36 -4.00 -21.59
C ALA A 158 -12.21 -3.80 -20.60
N THR A 159 -11.68 -2.59 -20.47
CA THR A 159 -10.65 -2.26 -19.46
C THR A 159 -11.18 -2.48 -18.05
N VAL A 160 -12.35 -1.96 -17.70
CA VAL A 160 -12.94 -2.12 -16.36
C VAL A 160 -13.19 -3.61 -16.04
N LEU A 161 -13.73 -4.37 -16.99
CA LEU A 161 -13.95 -5.80 -16.83
C LEU A 161 -12.65 -6.58 -16.63
N LEU A 162 -11.63 -6.28 -17.45
CA LEU A 162 -10.33 -6.95 -17.33
C LEU A 162 -9.64 -6.60 -16.00
N SER A 163 -9.71 -5.33 -15.59
CA SER A 163 -9.21 -4.90 -14.28
C SER A 163 -9.94 -5.58 -13.13
N LEU A 164 -11.27 -5.76 -13.22
CA LEU A 164 -12.03 -6.48 -12.20
C LEU A 164 -11.58 -7.94 -12.07
N VAL A 165 -11.37 -8.63 -13.20
CA VAL A 165 -10.86 -10.02 -13.20
C VAL A 165 -9.46 -10.08 -12.59
N LEU A 166 -8.58 -9.14 -12.92
CA LEU A 166 -7.23 -9.07 -12.37
C LEU A 166 -7.25 -8.84 -10.85
N VAL A 167 -8.07 -7.90 -10.38
CA VAL A 167 -8.21 -7.62 -8.94
C VAL A 167 -8.74 -8.85 -8.21
N PHE A 168 -9.81 -9.47 -8.71
CA PHE A 168 -10.38 -10.68 -8.11
C PHE A 168 -9.37 -11.84 -7.98
N LEU A 169 -8.42 -11.94 -8.91
CA LEU A 169 -7.41 -13.00 -8.91
C LEU A 169 -6.17 -12.65 -8.05
N LEU A 170 -5.67 -11.42 -8.15
CA LEU A 170 -4.40 -11.02 -7.55
C LEU A 170 -4.54 -10.56 -6.11
N GLU A 171 -5.62 -9.86 -5.77
CA GLU A 171 -5.84 -9.29 -4.44
C GLU A 171 -5.85 -10.36 -3.32
N PRO A 172 -6.58 -11.49 -3.43
CA PRO A 172 -6.53 -12.53 -2.39
C PRO A 172 -5.19 -13.27 -2.35
N LEU A 173 -4.52 -13.42 -3.50
CA LEU A 173 -3.20 -14.07 -3.56
C LEU A 173 -2.15 -13.24 -2.82
N VAL A 174 -2.05 -11.96 -3.14
CA VAL A 174 -1.09 -11.04 -2.50
C VAL A 174 -1.50 -10.77 -1.05
N GLY A 175 -2.79 -10.60 -0.79
CA GLY A 175 -3.35 -10.38 0.54
C GLY A 175 -3.01 -11.50 1.51
N GLY A 176 -3.26 -12.75 1.12
CA GLY A 176 -2.92 -13.92 1.94
C GLY A 176 -1.42 -14.05 2.20
N MET A 177 -0.58 -13.81 1.18
CA MET A 177 0.87 -13.81 1.37
C MET A 177 1.32 -12.75 2.38
N LEU A 178 0.74 -11.55 2.36
CA LEU A 178 1.10 -10.49 3.30
C LEU A 178 0.61 -10.78 4.73
N GLU A 179 -0.57 -11.37 4.88
CA GLU A 179 -1.12 -11.79 6.18
C GLU A 179 -0.25 -12.87 6.83
N ASP A 180 0.26 -13.84 6.06
CA ASP A 180 1.18 -14.87 6.55
C ASP A 180 2.56 -14.29 6.92
N MET A 181 3.01 -13.25 6.21
CA MET A 181 4.33 -12.64 6.44
C MET A 181 4.33 -11.63 7.60
N PHE A 182 3.20 -10.97 7.87
CA PHE A 182 3.13 -9.86 8.83
C PHE A 182 1.96 -10.06 9.80
N TRP A 183 2.29 -10.36 11.06
CA TRP A 183 1.31 -10.60 12.13
C TRP A 183 0.33 -9.43 12.42
N PHE A 184 0.69 -8.20 12.02
CA PHE A 184 -0.11 -6.99 12.18
C PHE A 184 -0.93 -6.64 10.93
N PHE A 185 -0.81 -7.41 9.85
CA PHE A 185 -1.50 -7.17 8.58
C PHE A 185 -2.76 -8.03 8.53
N ALA A 186 -3.91 -7.40 8.25
CA ALA A 186 -5.19 -8.08 8.11
C ALA A 186 -5.77 -7.78 6.72
N TYR A 187 -5.89 -8.80 5.89
CA TYR A 187 -6.40 -8.66 4.53
C TYR A 187 -7.91 -8.42 4.51
N HIS A 188 -8.34 -7.42 3.75
CA HIS A 188 -9.74 -7.13 3.49
C HIS A 188 -9.90 -6.88 1.98
N PHE A 189 -10.77 -7.64 1.33
CA PHE A 189 -11.03 -7.47 -0.11
C PHE A 189 -11.76 -6.15 -0.36
N ASP A 190 -11.14 -5.25 -1.14
CA ASP A 190 -11.66 -3.90 -1.40
C ASP A 190 -11.53 -3.47 -2.87
N VAL A 191 -12.68 -3.35 -3.53
CA VAL A 191 -12.80 -2.90 -4.93
C VAL A 191 -13.22 -1.43 -5.07
N THR A 192 -13.21 -0.65 -4.00
CA THR A 192 -13.66 0.75 -3.99
C THR A 192 -12.89 1.62 -4.99
N ALA A 193 -11.57 1.45 -5.08
CA ALA A 193 -10.73 2.19 -6.04
C ALA A 193 -11.11 1.91 -7.50
N LEU A 194 -11.49 0.68 -7.83
CA LEU A 194 -11.94 0.31 -9.16
C LEU A 194 -13.28 0.97 -9.50
N TRP A 195 -14.23 0.95 -8.57
CA TRP A 195 -15.52 1.63 -8.74
C TRP A 195 -15.37 3.14 -8.86
N ALA A 196 -14.39 3.74 -8.16
CA ALA A 196 -14.07 5.16 -8.30
C ALA A 196 -13.44 5.49 -9.67
N ALA A 197 -12.62 4.60 -10.23
CA ALA A 197 -11.96 4.80 -11.53
C ALA A 197 -12.89 4.53 -12.74
N ALA A 198 -13.81 3.56 -12.62
CA ALA A 198 -14.72 3.18 -13.70
C ALA A 198 -15.50 4.36 -14.34
N PRO A 199 -16.15 5.28 -13.60
CA PRO A 199 -16.84 6.41 -14.20
C PRO A 199 -15.89 7.35 -14.95
N VAL A 200 -14.63 7.49 -14.50
CA VAL A 200 -13.64 8.33 -15.18
C VAL A 200 -13.31 7.76 -16.56
N PHE A 201 -13.04 6.45 -16.66
CA PHE A 201 -12.77 5.81 -17.96
C PHE A 201 -13.99 5.79 -18.87
N LEU A 202 -15.19 5.54 -18.34
CA LEU A 202 -16.42 5.60 -19.13
C LEU A 202 -16.68 7.03 -19.65
N LEU A 203 -16.47 8.05 -18.83
CA LEU A 203 -16.58 9.45 -19.23
C LEU A 203 -15.55 9.79 -20.31
N LEU A 204 -14.29 9.36 -20.17
CA LEU A 204 -13.26 9.56 -21.19
C LEU A 204 -13.63 8.84 -22.51
N GLY A 205 -14.16 7.63 -22.43
CA GLY A 205 -14.65 6.86 -23.58
C GLY A 205 -15.75 7.57 -24.37
N VAL A 206 -16.48 8.51 -23.75
CA VAL A 206 -17.46 9.36 -24.42
C VAL A 206 -16.86 10.71 -24.83
N VAL A 207 -16.15 11.39 -23.94
CA VAL A 207 -15.68 12.77 -24.16
C VAL A 207 -14.62 12.83 -25.26
N LEU A 208 -13.69 11.88 -25.29
CA LEU A 208 -12.57 11.90 -26.24
C LEU A 208 -13.04 11.77 -27.71
N PRO A 209 -13.86 10.76 -28.08
CA PRO A 209 -14.33 10.67 -29.47
C PRO A 209 -15.19 11.88 -29.89
N LEU A 210 -15.94 12.48 -28.95
CA LEU A 210 -16.71 13.70 -29.21
C LEU A 210 -15.83 14.93 -29.43
N GLY A 211 -14.76 15.07 -28.64
CA GLY A 211 -13.77 16.13 -28.79
C GLY A 211 -13.08 16.07 -30.14
N VAL A 212 -12.60 14.88 -30.51
CA VAL A 212 -11.93 14.64 -31.80
C VAL A 212 -12.88 14.88 -32.97
N TYR A 213 -14.12 14.40 -32.91
CA TYR A 213 -15.13 14.65 -33.95
C TYR A 213 -15.40 16.16 -34.12
N ARG A 214 -15.52 16.92 -33.03
CA ARG A 214 -15.70 18.38 -33.07
C ARG A 214 -14.46 19.08 -33.66
N GLY A 215 -13.26 18.64 -33.33
CA GLY A 215 -12.00 19.16 -33.89
C GLY A 215 -11.93 18.95 -35.40
N ILE A 216 -12.21 17.72 -35.85
CA ILE A 216 -12.26 17.37 -37.28
C ILE A 216 -13.35 18.17 -38.01
N ALA A 217 -14.52 18.38 -37.39
CA ALA A 217 -15.62 19.16 -37.98
C ALA A 217 -15.33 20.68 -38.06
N ARG A 218 -14.38 21.21 -37.27
CA ARG A 218 -13.97 22.62 -37.32
C ARG A 218 -12.82 22.90 -38.29
N MET A 219 -12.08 21.89 -38.72
CA MET A 219 -11.04 22.06 -39.74
C MET A 219 -11.70 22.27 -41.10
N THR A 220 -11.40 23.41 -41.74
CA THR A 220 -11.93 23.75 -43.06
C THR A 220 -11.45 22.74 -44.11
N ILE A 221 -12.23 22.53 -45.17
CA ILE A 221 -11.89 21.61 -46.28
C ILE A 221 -10.52 21.95 -46.89
N VAL A 222 -10.11 23.22 -46.82
CA VAL A 222 -8.81 23.73 -47.30
C VAL A 222 -7.65 23.22 -46.45
N GLU A 223 -7.79 23.13 -45.12
CA GLU A 223 -6.76 22.51 -44.25
C GLU A 223 -6.65 21.00 -44.43
N ARG A 224 -7.77 20.32 -44.75
CA ARG A 224 -7.75 18.86 -45.00
C ARG A 224 -7.02 18.47 -46.29
N LEU A 225 -6.93 19.39 -47.26
CA LEU A 225 -6.18 19.19 -48.52
C LEU A 225 -4.70 19.53 -48.36
N ARG A 226 -4.34 20.48 -47.49
CA ARG A 226 -2.95 20.92 -47.27
C ARG A 226 -2.13 19.95 -46.40
N GLU A 227 -2.76 19.03 -45.67
CA GLU A 227 -2.09 17.91 -44.97
C GLU A 227 -1.70 16.75 -45.92
N VAL A 228 -2.07 16.80 -47.20
CA VAL A 228 -1.85 15.71 -48.17
C VAL A 228 -0.73 16.01 -49.18
N GLU A 229 -0.17 17.23 -49.16
CA GLU A 229 1.13 17.57 -49.77
C GLU A 229 2.26 17.46 -48.75
#